data_AF-A0A920NCJ6-F1
#
_entry.id   AF-A0A920NCJ6-F1
#
_cell.length_a   1.000
_cell.length_b   1.000
_cell.length_c   1.000
_cell.angle_alpha   90.00
_cell.angle_beta   90.00
_cell.angle_gamma   90.00
#
_symmetry.space_group_name_H-M   'P 1'
#
loop_
_entity.id
_entity.type
_entity.pdbx_description
1 polymer ?
#
loop_
_entity_poly.entity_id
_entity_poly.type
_entity_poly.pdbx_seq_one_letter_code
_entity_poly.pdbx_strand_id
1 'polypeptide(L)'
;MALSEGWRDKVYLQTKVGSHPKFLRDFSKEATTWSLENSFKLLKTEYVDSVLIHGPRYDIETPLGPCLDVLVDWKKKGFIGHIGIGVRQPDFHKRAVETGEIDILLSFLDYTLLSQTCAETTIPLALEHDVGIILGSPLTGSLLAGPEPVFKGDTNIGDKLPPAAIGNPLDPSVAPYAHKMWKKGQRTRVKHSRSCNSICPECPD
;
A
#
# COMPACT_ATOMS: atom_id res chain seq x y z
N MET A 1 2.66 -16.42 9.00
CA MET A 1 2.33 -15.29 8.10
C MET A 1 1.75 -14.20 8.98
N ALA A 2 1.79 -12.90 8.65
CA ALA A 2 1.24 -11.89 9.56
C ALA A 2 -0.28 -12.07 9.84
N LEU A 3 -1.01 -12.73 8.92
CA LEU A 3 -2.45 -12.95 9.01
C LEU A 3 -2.86 -14.32 9.60
N SER A 4 -1.91 -15.21 9.95
CA SER A 4 -2.24 -16.55 10.47
C SER A 4 -2.81 -16.48 11.90
N GLU A 5 -3.26 -17.62 12.46
CA GLU A 5 -3.69 -17.72 13.88
C GLU A 5 -4.88 -16.80 14.23
N GLY A 6 -5.80 -16.61 13.29
CA GLY A 6 -7.00 -15.78 13.47
C GLY A 6 -6.76 -14.28 13.44
N TRP A 7 -5.55 -13.82 13.07
CA TRP A 7 -5.27 -12.39 12.93
C TRP A 7 -6.04 -11.74 11.78
N ARG A 8 -6.43 -12.50 10.75
CA ARG A 8 -7.22 -11.98 9.63
C ARG A 8 -8.48 -11.25 10.08
N ASP A 9 -9.23 -11.78 11.04
CA ASP A 9 -10.51 -11.23 11.49
C ASP A 9 -10.35 -10.05 12.47
N LYS A 10 -9.10 -9.72 12.84
CA LYS A 10 -8.77 -8.67 13.82
C LYS A 10 -8.14 -7.44 13.17
N VAL A 11 -8.03 -7.42 11.85
CA VAL A 11 -7.37 -6.34 11.10
C VAL A 11 -8.19 -5.96 9.88
N TYR A 12 -8.16 -4.67 9.54
CA TYR A 12 -8.60 -4.20 8.23
C TYR A 12 -7.45 -4.37 7.24
N LEU A 13 -7.67 -5.17 6.21
CA LEU A 13 -6.69 -5.51 5.20
C LEU A 13 -6.97 -4.76 3.89
N GLN A 14 -6.04 -3.89 3.50
CA GLN A 14 -6.09 -3.16 2.23
C GLN A 14 -5.02 -3.66 1.26
N THR A 15 -5.40 -3.86 -0.01
CA THR A 15 -4.45 -4.07 -1.12
C THR A 15 -4.75 -3.11 -2.28
N LYS A 16 -4.03 -3.25 -3.40
CA LYS A 16 -4.11 -2.33 -4.54
C LYS A 16 -3.97 -3.05 -5.88
N VAL A 17 -4.52 -2.45 -6.93
CA VAL A 17 -4.35 -2.88 -8.34
C VAL A 17 -3.62 -1.82 -9.17
N GLY A 18 -3.07 -2.20 -10.33
CA GLY A 18 -2.41 -1.28 -11.28
C GLY A 18 -0.93 -1.00 -11.03
N SER A 19 -0.33 -1.53 -9.96
CA SER A 19 1.07 -1.27 -9.59
C SER A 19 2.02 -2.45 -9.77
N HIS A 20 1.51 -3.61 -10.19
CA HIS A 20 2.33 -4.82 -10.27
C HIS A 20 3.25 -4.78 -11.49
N PRO A 21 4.56 -5.14 -11.38
CA PRO A 21 5.51 -5.03 -12.50
C PRO A 21 5.11 -5.79 -13.77
N LYS A 22 4.37 -6.90 -13.63
CA LYS A 22 3.83 -7.69 -14.76
C LYS A 22 2.81 -6.91 -15.61
N PHE A 23 2.05 -6.03 -14.98
CA PHE A 23 0.94 -5.26 -15.56
C PHE A 23 1.01 -3.83 -15.04
N LEU A 24 2.17 -3.19 -15.24
CA LEU A 24 2.45 -1.90 -14.62
C LEU A 24 1.58 -0.81 -15.27
N ARG A 25 0.69 -0.20 -14.49
CA ARG A 25 -0.31 0.80 -14.92
C ARG A 25 -1.27 0.29 -16.00
N ASP A 26 -1.44 -1.02 -16.08
CA ASP A 26 -2.46 -1.64 -16.90
C ASP A 26 -3.72 -1.80 -16.03
N PHE A 27 -4.76 -1.05 -16.41
CA PHE A 27 -6.07 -1.02 -15.75
C PHE A 27 -7.12 -1.76 -16.57
N SER A 28 -6.71 -2.62 -17.52
CA SER A 28 -7.62 -3.52 -18.22
C SER A 28 -8.33 -4.47 -17.26
N LYS A 29 -9.43 -5.06 -17.74
CA LYS A 29 -10.17 -6.10 -17.01
C LYS A 29 -9.27 -7.29 -16.67
N GLU A 30 -8.44 -7.70 -17.62
CA GLU A 30 -7.53 -8.84 -17.52
C GLU A 30 -6.46 -8.58 -16.46
N ALA A 31 -5.79 -7.42 -16.51
CA ALA A 31 -4.76 -7.04 -15.54
C ALA A 31 -5.34 -6.88 -14.12
N THR A 32 -6.51 -6.26 -14.01
CA THR A 32 -7.20 -6.04 -12.73
C THR A 32 -7.60 -7.37 -12.09
N THR A 33 -8.24 -8.26 -12.86
CA THR A 33 -8.64 -9.60 -12.40
C THR A 33 -7.43 -10.40 -11.94
N TRP A 34 -6.38 -10.46 -12.77
CA TRP A 34 -5.14 -11.16 -12.42
C TRP A 34 -4.50 -10.61 -11.13
N SER A 35 -4.47 -9.28 -10.96
CA SER A 35 -3.89 -8.62 -9.79
C SER A 35 -4.65 -8.95 -8.50
N LEU A 36 -5.98 -9.05 -8.57
CA LEU A 36 -6.81 -9.47 -7.45
C LEU A 36 -6.53 -10.93 -7.09
N GLU A 37 -6.66 -11.85 -8.05
CA GLU A 37 -6.40 -13.29 -7.84
C GLU A 37 -5.02 -13.54 -7.24
N ASN A 38 -4.00 -12.85 -7.76
CA ASN A 38 -2.64 -12.93 -7.24
C ASN A 38 -2.55 -12.40 -5.80
N SER A 39 -3.26 -11.31 -5.47
CA SER A 39 -3.31 -10.78 -4.11
C SER A 39 -3.94 -11.78 -3.13
N PHE A 40 -5.11 -12.34 -3.46
CA PHE A 40 -5.78 -13.34 -2.62
C PHE A 40 -4.91 -14.59 -2.42
N LYS A 41 -4.24 -15.07 -3.47
CA LYS A 41 -3.28 -16.18 -3.37
C LYS A 41 -2.10 -15.88 -2.45
N LEU A 42 -1.51 -14.68 -2.52
CA LEU A 42 -0.35 -14.30 -1.71
C LEU A 42 -0.71 -14.02 -0.25
N LEU A 43 -1.85 -13.35 -0.03
CA LEU A 43 -2.37 -13.02 1.29
C LEU A 43 -3.05 -14.23 1.97
N LYS A 44 -3.36 -15.28 1.21
CA LYS A 44 -4.05 -16.50 1.64
C LYS A 44 -5.35 -16.19 2.39
N THR A 45 -6.15 -15.31 1.78
CA THR A 45 -7.48 -14.92 2.22
C THR A 45 -8.38 -14.93 1.01
N GLU A 46 -9.68 -14.97 1.21
CA GLU A 46 -10.70 -14.81 0.15
C GLU A 46 -11.37 -13.44 0.23
N TYR A 47 -11.11 -12.68 1.29
CA TYR A 47 -11.68 -11.35 1.51
C TYR A 47 -10.61 -10.32 1.86
N VAL A 48 -10.76 -9.09 1.34
CA VAL A 48 -10.02 -7.89 1.74
C VAL A 48 -10.99 -6.76 2.04
N ASP A 49 -10.69 -5.98 3.08
CA ASP A 49 -11.56 -4.91 3.55
C ASP A 49 -11.59 -3.74 2.56
N SER A 50 -10.49 -3.48 1.86
CA SER A 50 -10.51 -2.53 0.74
C SER A 50 -9.48 -2.81 -0.36
N VAL A 51 -9.81 -2.37 -1.57
CA VAL A 51 -8.89 -2.35 -2.72
C VAL A 51 -8.81 -0.95 -3.31
N LEU A 52 -7.58 -0.42 -3.45
CA LEU A 52 -7.35 0.87 -4.11
C LEU A 52 -6.84 0.70 -5.54
N ILE A 53 -7.38 1.47 -6.47
CA ILE A 53 -6.79 1.71 -7.78
C ILE A 53 -5.52 2.58 -7.59
N HIS A 54 -4.35 2.05 -7.93
CA HIS A 54 -3.09 2.69 -7.57
C HIS A 54 -2.51 3.60 -8.66
N GLY A 55 -2.65 4.91 -8.44
CA GLY A 55 -1.85 5.94 -9.10
C GLY A 55 -1.97 6.05 -10.61
N PRO A 56 -3.18 6.04 -11.21
CA PRO A 56 -3.33 6.49 -12.59
C PRO A 56 -2.78 7.92 -12.72
N ARG A 57 -2.05 8.19 -13.80
CA ARG A 57 -1.30 9.45 -13.98
C ARG A 57 -1.79 10.32 -15.11
N TYR A 58 -2.20 9.68 -16.20
CA TYR A 58 -2.47 10.34 -17.48
C TYR A 58 -3.86 10.00 -18.02
N ASP A 59 -4.37 8.82 -17.66
CA ASP A 59 -5.69 8.34 -18.05
C ASP A 59 -6.48 7.97 -16.79
N ILE A 60 -7.71 8.48 -16.71
CA ILE A 60 -8.67 8.16 -15.66
C ILE A 60 -9.85 7.35 -16.21
N GLU A 61 -10.01 7.27 -17.53
CA GLU A 61 -11.13 6.59 -18.17
C GLU A 61 -11.01 5.06 -18.04
N THR A 62 -9.84 4.48 -18.32
CA THR A 62 -9.64 3.03 -18.10
C THR A 62 -9.74 2.63 -16.62
N PRO A 63 -9.14 3.37 -15.67
CA PRO A 63 -9.36 3.16 -14.24
C PRO A 63 -10.82 3.23 -13.79
N LEU A 64 -11.60 4.22 -14.24
CA LEU A 64 -12.99 4.40 -13.82
C LEU A 64 -14.00 3.61 -14.67
N GLY A 65 -13.56 3.00 -15.78
CA GLY A 65 -14.35 2.07 -16.58
C GLY A 65 -14.00 0.62 -16.25
N PRO A 66 -13.27 -0.10 -17.13
CA PRO A 66 -13.07 -1.54 -17.01
C PRO A 66 -12.42 -2.01 -15.71
N CYS A 67 -11.53 -1.21 -15.09
CA CYS A 67 -10.97 -1.56 -13.78
C CYS A 67 -12.02 -1.48 -12.67
N LEU A 68 -12.74 -0.36 -12.60
CA LEU A 68 -13.79 -0.14 -11.60
C LEU A 68 -14.92 -1.16 -11.74
N ASP A 69 -15.33 -1.49 -12.97
CA ASP A 69 -16.35 -2.53 -13.23
C ASP A 69 -16.00 -3.87 -12.58
N VAL A 70 -14.73 -4.28 -12.68
CA VAL A 70 -14.23 -5.51 -12.03
C VAL A 70 -14.30 -5.38 -10.51
N LEU A 71 -13.86 -4.25 -9.95
CA LEU A 71 -13.88 -4.04 -8.50
C LEU A 71 -15.30 -4.02 -7.94
N VAL A 72 -16.24 -3.38 -8.64
CA VAL A 72 -17.67 -3.34 -8.28
C VAL A 72 -18.28 -4.74 -8.33
N ASP A 73 -18.00 -5.53 -9.37
CA ASP A 73 -18.45 -6.92 -9.45
C ASP A 73 -17.91 -7.78 -8.29
N TRP A 74 -16.63 -7.62 -7.93
CA TRP A 74 -16.02 -8.35 -6.82
C TRP A 74 -16.53 -7.90 -5.44
N LYS A 75 -16.84 -6.60 -5.27
CA LYS A 75 -17.52 -6.07 -4.08
C LYS A 75 -18.92 -6.67 -3.95
N LYS A 76 -19.70 -6.69 -5.04
CA LYS A 76 -21.04 -7.34 -5.08
C LYS A 76 -20.99 -8.83 -4.73
N LYS A 77 -19.92 -9.53 -5.12
CA LYS A 77 -19.69 -10.94 -4.78
C LYS A 77 -19.17 -11.16 -3.35
N GLY A 78 -18.86 -10.10 -2.61
CA GLY A 78 -18.42 -10.19 -1.21
C GLY A 78 -16.92 -10.44 -1.01
N PHE A 79 -16.11 -10.38 -2.07
CA PHE A 79 -14.65 -10.55 -1.96
C PHE A 79 -13.93 -9.27 -1.51
N ILE A 80 -14.56 -8.11 -1.71
CA ILE A 80 -14.03 -6.78 -1.39
C ILE A 80 -15.06 -6.03 -0.55
N GLY A 81 -14.63 -5.40 0.55
CA GLY A 81 -15.49 -4.53 1.35
C GLY A 81 -15.71 -3.16 0.70
N HIS A 82 -14.62 -2.45 0.45
CA HIS A 82 -14.63 -1.07 -0.04
C HIS A 82 -13.68 -0.88 -1.24
N ILE A 83 -14.02 0.07 -2.11
CA ILE A 83 -13.24 0.44 -3.29
C ILE A 83 -12.68 1.83 -3.05
N GLY A 84 -11.42 2.02 -3.41
CA GLY A 84 -10.80 3.33 -3.33
C GLY A 84 -9.91 3.65 -4.53
N ILE A 85 -9.40 4.87 -4.56
CA ILE A 85 -8.42 5.31 -5.54
C ILE A 85 -7.34 6.16 -4.87
N GLY A 86 -6.09 5.91 -5.23
CA GLY A 86 -4.95 6.71 -4.79
C GLY A 86 -4.34 7.50 -5.94
N VAL A 87 -4.49 8.82 -5.93
CA VAL A 87 -3.99 9.74 -6.98
C VAL A 87 -3.43 11.02 -6.35
N ARG A 88 -2.90 11.92 -7.18
CA ARG A 88 -2.43 13.25 -6.74
C ARG A 88 -3.28 14.39 -7.29
N GLN A 89 -4.10 14.11 -8.30
CA GLN A 89 -4.86 15.10 -9.05
C GLN A 89 -6.24 15.27 -8.39
N PRO A 90 -6.60 16.46 -7.88
CA PRO A 90 -7.92 16.70 -7.31
C PRO A 90 -9.06 16.42 -8.29
N ASP A 91 -8.87 16.72 -9.57
CA ASP A 91 -9.87 16.43 -10.62
C ASP A 91 -10.14 14.93 -10.76
N PHE A 92 -9.13 14.09 -10.56
CA PHE A 92 -9.32 12.63 -10.60
C PHE A 92 -10.04 12.14 -9.34
N HIS A 93 -9.80 12.75 -8.18
CA HIS A 93 -10.60 12.48 -6.98
C HIS A 93 -12.07 12.84 -7.21
N LYS A 94 -12.36 14.02 -7.78
CA LYS A 94 -13.71 14.44 -8.14
C LYS A 94 -14.39 13.45 -9.08
N ARG A 95 -13.75 13.15 -10.22
CA ARG A 95 -14.27 12.20 -11.22
C ARG A 95 -14.53 10.81 -10.62
N ALA A 96 -13.68 10.37 -9.70
CA ALA A 96 -13.85 9.08 -9.04
C ALA A 96 -15.05 9.08 -8.07
N VAL A 97 -15.22 10.12 -7.25
CA VAL A 97 -16.39 10.26 -6.36
C VAL A 97 -17.69 10.35 -7.15
N GLU A 98 -17.70 11.07 -8.28
CA GLU A 98 -18.87 11.21 -9.17
C GLU A 98 -19.37 9.87 -9.75
N THR A 99 -18.56 8.81 -9.72
CA THR A 99 -19.03 7.45 -10.10
C THR A 99 -20.03 6.87 -9.12
N GLY A 100 -20.04 7.32 -7.86
CA GLY A 100 -20.86 6.78 -6.78
C GLY A 100 -20.37 5.43 -6.23
N GLU A 101 -19.25 4.91 -6.71
CA GLU A 101 -18.74 3.56 -6.34
C GLU A 101 -17.48 3.62 -5.44
N ILE A 102 -16.96 4.81 -5.17
CA ILE A 102 -15.71 5.03 -4.44
C ILE A 102 -16.00 5.35 -2.97
N ASP A 103 -15.45 4.53 -2.07
CA ASP A 103 -15.57 4.67 -0.62
C ASP A 103 -14.34 5.35 0.02
N ILE A 104 -13.16 5.33 -0.66
CA ILE A 104 -11.89 5.80 -0.09
C ILE A 104 -11.06 6.57 -1.12
N LEU A 105 -10.59 7.77 -0.75
CA LEU A 105 -9.59 8.54 -1.50
C LEU A 105 -8.25 8.51 -0.77
N LEU A 106 -7.18 8.15 -1.46
CA LEU A 106 -5.82 8.31 -0.97
C LEU A 106 -5.16 9.47 -1.70
N SER A 107 -4.86 10.54 -0.97
CA SER A 107 -4.17 11.72 -1.48
C SER A 107 -2.72 11.73 -1.03
N PHE A 108 -1.76 11.75 -1.97
CA PHE A 108 -0.33 11.60 -1.68
C PHE A 108 0.42 12.93 -1.77
N LEU A 109 1.13 13.31 -0.70
CA LEU A 109 1.88 14.57 -0.54
C LEU A 109 1.05 15.86 -0.62
N ASP A 110 -0.28 15.77 -0.55
CA ASP A 110 -1.16 16.90 -0.82
C ASP A 110 -1.96 17.41 0.41
N TYR A 111 -1.68 16.83 1.58
CA TYR A 111 -2.06 17.36 2.88
C TYR A 111 -0.90 17.17 3.86
N THR A 112 -0.03 18.17 3.91
CA THR A 112 1.19 18.25 4.71
C THR A 112 1.35 19.69 5.20
N LEU A 113 2.31 19.98 6.09
CA LEU A 113 2.58 21.38 6.45
C LEU A 113 3.04 22.24 5.26
N LEU A 114 3.50 21.62 4.17
CA LEU A 114 3.99 22.31 2.96
C LEU A 114 2.96 22.39 1.83
N SER A 115 1.89 21.60 1.90
CA SER A 115 0.81 21.57 0.91
C SER A 115 -0.52 21.33 1.60
N GLN A 116 -1.45 22.25 1.39
CA GLN A 116 -2.82 22.17 1.94
C GLN A 116 -3.87 22.08 0.84
N THR A 117 -3.50 21.81 -0.43
CA THR A 117 -4.45 21.74 -1.56
C THR A 117 -5.61 20.79 -1.30
N CYS A 118 -5.34 19.64 -0.66
CA CYS A 118 -6.36 18.66 -0.30
C CYS A 118 -7.43 19.25 0.63
N ALA A 119 -7.09 20.23 1.48
CA ALA A 119 -8.01 20.95 2.37
C ALA A 119 -9.07 21.77 1.61
N GLU A 120 -8.68 22.32 0.47
CA GLU A 120 -9.52 23.20 -0.35
C GLU A 120 -10.26 22.43 -1.46
N THR A 121 -9.86 21.18 -1.72
CA THR A 121 -10.35 20.39 -2.86
C THR A 121 -10.97 19.06 -2.43
N THR A 122 -10.14 18.11 -2.00
CA THR A 122 -10.54 16.70 -1.81
C THR A 122 -11.29 16.49 -0.49
N ILE A 123 -10.90 17.18 0.59
CA ILE A 123 -11.56 17.06 1.90
C ILE A 123 -13.02 17.53 1.86
N PRO A 124 -13.34 18.73 1.33
CA PRO A 124 -14.73 19.17 1.22
C PRO A 124 -15.60 18.22 0.39
N LEU A 125 -15.07 17.75 -0.75
CA LEU A 125 -15.74 16.76 -1.61
C LEU A 125 -16.02 15.45 -0.85
N ALA A 126 -15.02 14.94 -0.13
CA ALA A 126 -15.17 13.69 0.61
C ALA A 126 -16.20 13.80 1.74
N LEU A 127 -16.28 14.96 2.41
CA LEU A 127 -17.31 15.24 3.42
C LEU A 127 -18.72 15.29 2.80
N GLU A 128 -18.87 15.89 1.63
CA GLU A 128 -20.17 15.99 0.93
C GLU A 128 -20.72 14.62 0.53
N HIS A 129 -19.84 13.69 0.14
CA HIS A 129 -20.21 12.39 -0.42
C HIS A 129 -20.05 11.19 0.55
N ASP A 130 -19.71 11.43 1.82
CA ASP A 130 -19.43 10.40 2.83
C ASP A 130 -18.32 9.42 2.41
N VAL A 131 -17.20 9.98 1.93
CA VAL A 131 -16.04 9.22 1.43
C VAL A 131 -14.87 9.35 2.40
N GLY A 132 -14.20 8.25 2.71
CA GLY A 132 -13.03 8.23 3.60
C GLY A 132 -11.78 8.81 2.94
N ILE A 133 -10.89 9.43 3.73
CA ILE A 133 -9.59 9.96 3.25
C ILE A 133 -8.43 9.24 3.93
N ILE A 134 -7.44 8.86 3.12
CA ILE A 134 -6.11 8.40 3.56
C ILE A 134 -5.07 9.42 3.10
N LEU A 135 -4.29 9.94 4.05
CA LEU A 135 -3.18 10.83 3.75
C LEU A 135 -1.90 10.03 3.49
N GLY A 136 -1.43 10.06 2.25
CA GLY A 136 -0.19 9.43 1.83
C GLY A 136 1.01 10.34 2.02
N SER A 137 2.03 9.87 2.75
CA SER A 137 3.26 10.61 3.04
C SER A 137 3.04 11.99 3.70
N PRO A 138 2.26 12.08 4.81
CA PRO A 138 1.99 13.37 5.48
C PRO A 138 3.25 14.07 6.01
N LEU A 139 4.33 13.30 6.25
CA LEU A 139 5.62 13.81 6.75
C LEU A 139 6.65 14.08 5.65
N THR A 140 6.28 13.98 4.37
CA THR A 140 7.15 14.26 3.22
C THR A 140 8.51 13.55 3.29
N GLY A 141 8.48 12.21 3.42
CA GLY A 141 9.73 11.43 3.53
C GLY A 141 10.58 11.83 4.75
N SER A 142 9.93 12.07 5.89
CA SER A 142 10.53 12.53 7.15
C SER A 142 11.04 13.97 7.18
N LEU A 143 10.88 14.74 6.10
CA LEU A 143 11.22 16.17 6.09
C LEU A 143 10.51 16.95 7.21
N LEU A 144 9.28 16.56 7.53
CA LEU A 144 8.45 17.19 8.56
C LEU A 144 8.40 16.41 9.89
N ALA A 145 9.23 15.38 10.06
CA ALA A 145 9.23 14.56 11.28
C ALA A 145 9.87 15.26 12.49
N GLY A 146 10.54 16.40 12.27
CA GLY A 146 11.34 17.07 13.29
C GLY A 146 12.62 16.29 13.62
N PRO A 147 13.43 16.80 14.57
CA PRO A 147 14.56 16.04 15.09
C PRO A 147 14.07 14.83 15.89
N GLU A 148 14.82 13.73 15.80
CA GLU A 148 14.56 12.54 16.63
C GLU A 148 14.56 12.93 18.12
N PRO A 149 13.56 12.53 18.91
CA PRO A 149 13.56 12.81 20.33
C PRO A 149 14.78 12.17 21.00
N VAL A 150 15.53 12.96 21.79
CA VAL A 150 16.64 12.43 22.59
C VAL A 150 16.06 11.59 23.73
N PHE A 151 16.18 10.27 23.62
CA PHE A 151 15.78 9.36 24.69
C PHE A 151 16.75 9.48 25.87
N LYS A 152 16.25 9.91 27.03
CA LYS A 152 17.00 10.03 28.30
C LYS A 152 16.61 8.93 29.30
N GLY A 153 16.32 7.72 28.82
CA GLY A 153 16.02 6.55 29.64
C GLY A 153 17.11 5.49 29.56
N ASP A 154 17.00 4.45 30.38
CA ASP A 154 17.91 3.30 30.33
C ASP A 154 17.73 2.55 29.00
N THR A 155 18.84 2.38 28.26
CA THR A 155 18.87 1.66 26.98
C THR A 155 18.86 0.14 27.14
N ASN A 156 18.95 -0.38 28.36
CA ASN A 156 18.76 -1.80 28.67
C ASN A 156 17.27 -2.21 28.65
N ILE A 157 16.62 -1.99 27.52
CA ILE A 157 15.29 -2.51 27.26
C ILE A 157 15.53 -3.82 26.50
N GLY A 158 15.27 -4.96 27.16
CA GLY A 158 15.53 -6.28 26.57
C GLY A 158 14.85 -6.51 25.20
N ASP A 159 15.04 -7.68 24.59
CA ASP A 159 14.73 -8.04 23.18
C ASP A 159 13.28 -7.80 22.65
N LYS A 160 12.37 -7.23 23.45
CA LYS A 160 10.95 -7.03 23.14
C LYS A 160 10.61 -5.57 22.81
N LEU A 161 11.36 -4.92 21.93
CA LEU A 161 10.90 -3.64 21.37
C LEU A 161 9.95 -3.90 20.18
N PRO A 162 8.78 -3.25 20.14
CA PRO A 162 7.98 -3.22 18.91
C PRO A 162 8.79 -2.52 17.82
N PRO A 163 8.66 -2.92 16.53
CA PRO A 163 9.49 -2.35 15.46
C PRO A 163 9.44 -0.82 15.32
N ALA A 164 8.38 -0.18 15.79
CA ALA A 164 8.23 1.28 15.81
C ALA A 164 9.04 1.98 16.92
N ALA A 165 9.53 1.24 17.91
CA ALA A 165 10.42 1.74 18.97
C ALA A 165 11.91 1.52 18.66
N ILE A 166 12.21 0.99 17.46
CA ILE A 166 13.56 0.88 16.94
C ILE A 166 13.91 2.27 16.41
N GLY A 167 14.83 2.95 17.09
CA GLY A 167 15.24 4.31 16.76
C GLY A 167 15.93 4.47 15.39
N ASN A 168 16.74 5.52 15.27
CA ASN A 168 17.38 5.95 14.03
C ASN A 168 18.24 4.84 13.37
N PRO A 169 18.27 4.71 12.02
CA PRO A 169 19.29 3.92 11.32
C PRO A 169 20.76 4.25 11.66
N LEU A 170 21.01 5.46 12.16
CA LEU A 170 22.31 5.94 12.66
C LEU A 170 22.53 5.66 14.15
N ASP A 171 21.51 5.19 14.88
CA ASP A 171 21.68 4.74 16.26
C ASP A 171 22.49 3.41 16.23
N PRO A 172 23.70 3.39 16.82
CA PRO A 172 24.57 2.22 16.77
C PRO A 172 24.00 1.00 17.49
N SER A 173 23.03 1.18 18.40
CA SER A 173 22.31 0.07 19.06
C SER A 173 21.20 -0.52 18.17
N VAL A 174 20.67 0.26 17.25
CA VAL A 174 19.56 -0.07 16.36
C VAL A 174 20.04 -0.66 15.03
N ALA A 175 21.12 -0.10 14.47
CA ALA A 175 21.65 -0.52 13.17
C ALA A 175 21.85 -2.05 13.05
N PRO A 176 22.36 -2.78 14.06
CA PRO A 176 22.48 -4.24 14.00
C PRO A 176 21.14 -4.96 13.90
N TYR A 177 20.10 -4.49 14.61
CA TYR A 177 18.77 -5.09 14.60
C TYR A 177 18.03 -4.80 13.29
N ALA A 178 18.03 -3.54 12.85
CA ALA A 178 17.45 -3.14 11.56
C ALA A 178 18.14 -3.86 10.38
N HIS A 179 19.48 -3.98 10.41
CA HIS A 179 20.26 -4.75 9.43
C HIS A 179 19.91 -6.25 9.47
N LYS A 180 19.69 -6.82 10.65
CA LYS A 180 19.26 -8.22 10.82
C LYS A 180 17.86 -8.46 10.24
N MET A 181 16.92 -7.53 10.45
CA MET A 181 15.58 -7.59 9.83
C MET A 181 15.65 -7.45 8.31
N TRP A 182 16.44 -6.49 7.80
CA TRP A 182 16.66 -6.30 6.37
C TRP A 182 17.29 -7.54 5.71
N LYS A 183 18.37 -8.09 6.27
CA LYS A 183 18.99 -9.35 5.80
C LYS A 183 18.02 -10.53 5.84
N LYS A 184 17.18 -10.65 6.87
CA LYS A 184 16.15 -11.69 6.95
C LYS A 184 15.10 -11.53 5.84
N GLY A 185 14.67 -10.29 5.57
CA GLY A 185 13.79 -9.93 4.46
C GLY A 185 14.37 -10.22 3.07
N GLN A 186 15.68 -10.01 2.90
CA GLN A 186 16.39 -10.39 1.67
C GLN A 186 16.49 -11.91 1.50
N ARG A 187 16.80 -12.66 2.57
CA ARG A 187 16.83 -14.13 2.52
C ARG A 187 15.48 -14.76 2.17
N THR A 188 14.37 -14.13 2.58
CA THR A 188 13.01 -14.56 2.16
C THR A 188 12.68 -14.22 0.71
N ARG A 189 13.27 -13.16 0.13
CA ARG A 189 13.19 -12.87 -1.31
C ARG A 189 13.98 -13.88 -2.16
N VAL A 190 15.17 -14.28 -1.72
CA VAL A 190 16.01 -15.26 -2.44
C VAL A 190 15.38 -16.67 -2.46
N LYS A 191 14.55 -17.03 -1.48
CA LYS A 191 13.80 -18.31 -1.50
C LYS A 191 12.64 -18.34 -2.51
N HIS A 192 12.17 -17.20 -3.01
CA HIS A 192 11.11 -17.13 -4.03
C HIS A 192 11.65 -16.90 -5.44
N SER A 193 12.97 -16.80 -5.63
CA SER A 193 13.62 -16.64 -6.94
C SER A 193 14.30 -17.92 -7.46
N ARG A 194 14.00 -19.10 -6.90
CA ARG A 194 14.52 -20.38 -7.41
C ARG A 194 13.41 -21.24 -8.02
N SER A 195 13.02 -20.88 -9.24
CA SER A 195 12.51 -21.83 -10.24
C SER A 195 12.55 -21.20 -11.64
N CYS A 196 13.73 -20.80 -12.11
CA CYS A 196 14.02 -20.77 -13.54
C CYS A 196 15.53 -20.68 -13.70
N ASN A 197 16.13 -21.80 -14.12
CA ASN A 197 17.41 -21.96 -14.82
C ASN A 197 17.92 -23.39 -14.55
N SER A 198 17.21 -24.35 -15.14
CA SER A 198 17.92 -25.47 -15.78
C SER A 198 18.66 -24.90 -17.00
N ILE A 199 19.89 -25.36 -17.22
CA ILE A 199 20.80 -25.11 -18.37
C ILE A 199 22.02 -24.24 -17.97
N CYS A 200 23.05 -24.89 -17.42
CA CYS A 200 24.40 -25.06 -18.00
C CYS A 200 25.43 -25.36 -16.89
N PRO A 201 26.02 -26.56 -16.85
CA PRO A 201 27.25 -26.81 -16.10
C PRO A 201 28.45 -26.30 -16.93
N GLU A 202 29.54 -25.96 -16.25
CA GLU A 202 30.84 -25.51 -16.77
C GLU A 202 31.04 -23.99 -16.91
N CYS A 203 31.62 -23.37 -15.88
CA CYS A 203 32.99 -22.85 -15.96
C CYS A 203 33.54 -22.44 -14.57
N PRO A 204 34.86 -22.52 -14.32
CA PRO A 204 35.50 -22.39 -13.01
C PRO A 204 36.02 -20.96 -12.71
N ASP A 205 36.17 -20.71 -11.40
CA ASP A 205 36.73 -19.56 -10.65
C ASP A 205 36.40 -18.13 -11.10
#